data_AF-A0A8B7Q751-F1
#
_entry.id   AF-A0A8B7Q751-F1
#
_cell.length_a   1.000
_cell.length_b   1.000
_cell.length_c   1.000
_cell.angle_alpha   90.00
_cell.angle_beta   90.00
_cell.angle_gamma   90.00
#
_symmetry.space_group_name_H-M   'P 1'
#
loop_
_entity.id
_entity.type
_entity.pdbx_description
1 polymer ?
#
loop_
_entity_poly.entity_id
_entity_poly.type
_entity_poly.pdbx_seq_one_letter_code
_entity_poly.pdbx_strand_id
1 'polypeptide(L)'
;MELGGPKGFVLKERAGGCPPLSVTFSPRVLAAQFRERDVLEAVFRFWASGEKGPEAFPMSRLWDSRLRHYLGSRYDARRGVSDWDLHMKLHDRGARVIHIREFRRWRDTGVAFELRDSSAYHVPNRTLASGRLLSHRGERVAARGYWGDIATGPFVAFGIEADDESLLRTSNGQPIKTAGEITQHNVTELFRALTAWGRPRASQGYPMEVLRERDGTREPDPPSQDLLQGTVPASLRGLWV
;
A
#
# COMPACT_ATOMS: atom_id res chain seq x y z
N MET A 1 3.93 -35.60 43.52
CA MET A 1 2.61 -35.56 42.85
C MET A 1 2.00 -34.23 43.21
N GLU A 2 1.51 -33.49 42.22
CA GLU A 2 0.93 -32.11 42.18
C GLU A 2 1.66 -31.39 41.02
N LEU A 3 1.15 -31.21 39.80
CA LEU A 3 -0.19 -30.94 39.24
C LEU A 3 -0.87 -29.68 39.77
N GLY A 4 -0.67 -28.57 39.02
CA GLY A 4 -1.76 -27.68 38.62
C GLY A 4 -1.83 -26.30 39.30
N GLY A 5 -1.71 -25.23 38.49
CA GLY A 5 -2.17 -23.89 38.87
C GLY A 5 -1.48 -22.75 38.12
N PRO A 6 -2.18 -21.94 37.29
CA PRO A 6 -1.57 -20.96 36.40
C PRO A 6 -1.20 -19.67 37.14
N LYS A 7 0.05 -19.20 36.99
CA LYS A 7 0.42 -17.83 37.37
C LYS A 7 -0.02 -16.89 36.25
N GLY A 8 -1.11 -16.17 36.49
CA GLY A 8 -1.59 -15.10 35.62
C GLY A 8 -0.51 -14.05 35.40
N PHE A 9 -0.16 -13.84 34.13
CA PHE A 9 0.68 -12.74 33.71
C PHE A 9 -0.22 -11.53 33.52
N VAL A 10 -0.17 -10.59 34.45
CA VAL A 10 -0.87 -9.30 34.35
C VAL A 10 -0.17 -8.48 33.27
N LEU A 11 -0.78 -8.40 32.09
CA LEU A 11 -0.38 -7.44 31.06
C LEU A 11 -0.70 -6.04 31.57
N LYS A 12 0.33 -5.34 32.03
CA LYS A 12 0.26 -3.90 32.31
C LYS A 12 0.15 -3.18 30.98
N GLU A 13 -1.08 -2.85 30.61
CA GLU A 13 -1.44 -2.03 29.47
C GLU A 13 -0.75 -0.67 29.60
N ARG A 14 0.36 -0.49 28.88
CA ARG A 14 0.96 0.83 28.70
C ARG A 14 0.22 1.52 27.57
N ALA A 15 -0.71 2.39 27.94
CA ALA A 15 -1.18 3.48 27.12
C ALA A 15 0.02 4.29 26.63
N GLY A 16 0.43 4.04 25.38
CA GLY A 16 1.43 4.80 24.66
C GLY A 16 0.87 5.03 23.26
N GLY A 17 0.24 6.19 23.07
CA GLY A 17 -0.29 6.59 21.77
C GLY A 17 0.80 6.49 20.69
N CYS A 18 0.50 5.78 19.62
CA CYS A 18 1.32 5.80 18.43
C CYS A 18 1.46 7.25 17.94
N PRO A 19 2.68 7.78 17.76
CA PRO A 19 2.85 9.07 17.12
C PRO A 19 2.35 8.99 15.68
N PRO A 20 1.88 10.10 15.09
CA PRO A 20 1.51 10.13 13.69
C PRO A 20 2.71 9.68 12.86
N LEU A 21 2.47 8.77 11.91
CA LEU A 21 3.41 8.53 10.82
C LEU A 21 3.46 9.82 10.00
N SER A 22 4.23 10.80 10.49
CA SER A 22 4.97 11.67 9.58
C SER A 22 5.66 10.72 8.61
N VAL A 23 5.57 11.00 7.31
CA VAL A 23 6.50 10.41 6.35
C VAL A 23 7.86 11.04 6.65
N THR A 24 8.41 10.76 7.83
CA THR A 24 9.82 10.85 8.09
C THR A 24 10.40 9.70 7.29
N PHE A 25 10.91 10.06 6.12
CA PHE A 25 11.76 9.20 5.35
C PHE A 25 12.81 8.63 6.31
N SER A 26 12.66 7.36 6.68
CA SER A 26 13.48 6.74 7.71
C SER A 26 14.96 6.96 7.33
N PRO A 27 15.85 7.35 8.27
CA PRO A 27 17.27 7.53 7.98
C PRO A 27 17.95 6.26 7.47
N ARG A 28 17.26 5.12 7.43
CA ARG A 28 17.70 3.91 6.72
C ARG A 28 17.86 4.10 5.22
N VAL A 29 17.14 5.01 4.56
CA VAL A 29 17.41 5.31 3.15
C VAL A 29 18.72 6.12 3.00
N LEU A 30 19.14 6.84 4.05
CA LEU A 30 20.44 7.50 4.10
C LEU A 30 21.61 6.51 4.35
N ALA A 31 21.37 5.20 4.47
CA ALA A 31 22.44 4.20 4.47
C ALA A 31 22.80 3.69 3.05
N ALA A 32 22.15 4.22 2.01
CA ALA A 32 22.51 3.91 0.63
C ALA A 32 23.93 4.43 0.33
N GLN A 33 24.78 3.58 -0.24
CA GLN A 33 26.13 3.96 -0.68
C GLN A 33 26.00 5.11 -1.70
N PHE A 34 26.94 6.06 -1.73
CA PHE A 34 26.87 7.24 -2.62
C PHE A 34 26.47 6.89 -4.06
N ARG A 35 26.99 5.78 -4.59
CA ARG A 35 26.66 5.27 -5.93
C ARG A 35 25.17 4.95 -6.13
N GLU A 36 24.51 4.36 -5.15
CA GLU A 36 23.08 4.02 -5.24
C GLU A 36 22.22 5.29 -5.24
N ARG A 37 22.64 6.29 -4.46
CA ARG A 37 21.99 7.60 -4.44
C ARG A 37 22.07 8.30 -5.80
N ASP A 38 23.24 8.28 -6.44
CA ASP A 38 23.43 8.86 -7.78
C ASP A 38 22.55 8.16 -8.83
N VAL A 39 22.42 6.83 -8.73
CA VAL A 39 21.54 6.05 -9.62
C VAL A 39 20.08 6.41 -9.40
N LEU A 40 19.62 6.50 -8.14
CA LEU A 40 18.25 6.89 -7.81
C LEU A 40 17.96 8.32 -8.25
N GLU A 41 18.89 9.25 -8.03
CA GLU A 41 18.75 10.63 -8.46
C GLU A 41 18.64 10.74 -9.99
N ALA A 42 19.44 9.97 -10.73
CA ALA A 42 19.34 9.89 -12.19
C ALA A 42 17.98 9.36 -12.66
N VAL A 43 17.39 8.38 -11.95
CA VAL A 43 16.05 7.85 -12.23
C VAL A 43 14.98 8.90 -11.93
N PHE A 44 15.04 9.57 -10.78
CA PHE A 44 14.06 10.59 -10.41
C PHE A 44 14.11 11.81 -11.32
N ARG A 45 15.31 12.28 -11.69
CA ARG A 45 15.46 13.34 -12.72
C ARG A 45 14.83 12.91 -14.04
N PHE A 46 14.97 11.64 -14.42
CA PHE A 46 14.33 11.13 -15.63
C PHE A 46 12.80 11.12 -15.54
N TRP A 47 12.23 10.71 -14.40
CA TRP A 47 10.79 10.77 -14.18
C TRP A 47 10.26 12.21 -14.20
N ALA A 48 11.01 13.14 -13.59
CA ALA A 48 10.66 14.57 -13.54
C ALA A 48 10.88 15.30 -14.86
N SER A 49 11.69 14.75 -15.78
CA SER A 49 12.03 15.39 -17.08
C SER A 49 10.83 15.40 -18.05
N GLY A 50 9.84 16.26 -17.81
CA GLY A 50 8.63 16.42 -18.63
C GLY A 50 8.88 16.91 -20.06
N GLU A 51 10.08 17.43 -20.35
CA GLU A 51 10.38 18.19 -21.57
C GLU A 51 10.52 17.35 -22.85
N LYS A 52 10.71 16.03 -22.76
CA LYS A 52 11.08 15.23 -23.94
C LYS A 52 9.96 14.43 -24.62
N GLY A 53 8.70 14.79 -24.35
CA GLY A 53 7.53 14.19 -25.01
C GLY A 53 7.45 12.66 -24.95
N PRO A 54 6.60 12.02 -25.78
CA PRO A 54 6.53 10.56 -25.92
C PRO A 54 7.79 9.95 -26.55
N GLU A 55 8.58 10.75 -27.29
CA GLU A 55 9.77 10.28 -28.00
C GLU A 55 10.92 9.87 -27.07
N ALA A 56 11.07 10.52 -25.92
CA ALA A 56 12.08 10.12 -24.93
C ALA A 56 11.82 8.76 -24.30
N PHE A 57 10.58 8.27 -24.34
CA PHE A 57 10.23 6.99 -23.74
C PHE A 57 9.11 6.30 -24.54
N PRO A 58 9.47 5.62 -25.66
CA PRO A 58 8.51 4.94 -26.53
C PRO A 58 8.01 3.65 -25.85
N MET A 59 7.04 3.80 -24.94
CA MET A 59 6.53 2.73 -24.09
C MET A 59 6.08 1.50 -24.88
N SER A 60 5.36 1.69 -25.99
CA SER A 60 4.88 0.57 -26.82
C SER A 60 6.03 -0.28 -27.38
N ARG A 61 7.15 0.34 -27.79
CA ARG A 61 8.34 -0.39 -28.27
C ARG A 61 9.05 -1.13 -27.15
N LEU A 62 9.14 -0.51 -25.97
CA LEU A 62 9.77 -1.12 -24.80
C LEU A 62 8.95 -2.30 -24.27
N TRP A 63 7.62 -2.17 -24.25
CA TRP A 63 6.70 -3.26 -23.93
C TRP A 63 6.87 -4.42 -24.90
N ASP A 64 6.83 -4.16 -26.21
CA ASP A 64 6.98 -5.19 -27.24
C ASP A 64 8.33 -5.93 -27.14
N SER A 65 9.42 -5.18 -26.99
CA SER A 65 10.77 -5.75 -26.80
C SER A 65 10.82 -6.68 -25.59
N ARG A 66 10.21 -6.26 -24.48
CA ARG A 66 10.14 -7.09 -23.27
C ARG A 66 9.28 -8.33 -23.48
N LEU A 67 8.14 -8.20 -24.17
CA LEU A 67 7.25 -9.32 -24.45
C LEU A 67 7.93 -10.36 -25.34
N ARG A 68 8.68 -9.93 -26.36
CA ARG A 68 9.51 -10.80 -27.20
C ARG A 68 10.56 -11.54 -26.37
N HIS A 69 11.25 -10.83 -25.48
CA HIS A 69 12.25 -11.46 -24.62
C HIS A 69 11.63 -12.48 -23.65
N TYR A 70 10.46 -12.17 -23.08
CA TYR A 70 9.77 -13.04 -22.12
C TYR A 70 9.17 -14.30 -22.78
N LEU A 71 8.53 -14.15 -23.94
CA LEU A 71 7.86 -15.26 -24.63
C LEU A 71 8.81 -16.07 -25.50
N GLY A 72 9.88 -15.45 -25.99
CA GLY A 72 10.83 -16.07 -26.92
C GLY A 72 10.12 -16.59 -28.17
N SER A 73 10.33 -17.88 -28.48
CA SER A 73 9.72 -18.57 -29.62
C SER A 73 8.18 -18.58 -29.59
N ARG A 74 7.56 -18.37 -28.43
CA ARG A 74 6.09 -18.37 -28.27
C ARG A 74 5.45 -17.02 -28.53
N TYR A 75 6.23 -16.00 -28.93
CA TYR A 75 5.72 -14.65 -29.15
C TYR A 75 4.63 -14.59 -30.25
N ASP A 76 4.77 -15.37 -31.32
CA ASP A 76 3.77 -15.40 -32.40
C ASP A 76 2.45 -16.05 -31.94
N ALA A 77 2.53 -16.96 -30.96
CA ALA A 77 1.38 -17.60 -30.31
C ALA A 77 0.94 -16.89 -29.01
N ARG A 78 1.33 -15.62 -28.79
CA ARG A 78 1.13 -14.90 -27.51
C ARG A 78 -0.30 -14.86 -27.00
N ARG A 79 -1.30 -14.87 -27.89
CA ARG A 79 -2.72 -14.91 -27.51
C ARG A 79 -3.06 -16.22 -26.80
N GLY A 80 -2.67 -17.35 -27.38
CA GLY A 80 -2.87 -18.67 -26.77
C GLY A 80 -2.09 -18.83 -25.47
N VAL A 81 -0.87 -18.29 -25.40
CA VAL A 81 -0.08 -18.27 -24.15
C VAL A 81 -0.79 -17.46 -23.07
N SER A 82 -1.35 -16.31 -23.41
CA SER A 82 -2.06 -15.45 -22.44
C SER A 82 -3.34 -16.11 -21.93
N ASP A 83 -4.07 -16.83 -22.78
CA ASP A 83 -5.24 -17.61 -22.36
C ASP A 83 -4.86 -18.70 -21.36
N TRP A 84 -3.80 -19.44 -21.68
CA TRP A 84 -3.30 -20.51 -20.83
C TRP A 84 -2.79 -19.96 -19.50
N ASP A 85 -2.03 -18.86 -19.53
CA ASP A 85 -1.55 -18.18 -18.32
C ASP A 85 -2.72 -17.72 -17.44
N LEU A 86 -3.78 -17.14 -18.02
CA LEU A 86 -4.96 -16.73 -17.24
C LEU A 86 -5.62 -17.93 -16.56
N HIS A 87 -5.94 -18.98 -17.31
CA HIS A 87 -6.69 -20.11 -16.76
C HIS A 87 -5.84 -20.92 -15.77
N MET A 88 -4.59 -21.23 -16.12
CA MET A 88 -3.76 -22.17 -15.36
C MET A 88 -2.91 -21.51 -14.28
N LYS A 89 -2.62 -20.20 -14.37
CA LYS A 89 -1.83 -19.50 -13.33
C LYS A 89 -2.66 -18.59 -12.46
N LEU A 90 -3.68 -17.93 -13.00
CA LEU A 90 -4.46 -16.95 -12.25
C LEU A 90 -5.77 -17.54 -11.74
N HIS A 91 -6.60 -18.14 -12.60
CA HIS A 91 -7.89 -18.70 -12.20
C HIS A 91 -7.73 -19.89 -11.23
N ASP A 92 -6.75 -20.76 -11.46
CA ASP A 92 -6.43 -21.86 -10.54
C ASP A 92 -6.00 -21.38 -9.14
N ARG A 93 -5.53 -20.13 -9.04
CA ARG A 93 -5.16 -19.48 -7.77
C ARG A 93 -6.26 -18.59 -7.19
N GLY A 94 -7.48 -18.67 -7.73
CA GLY A 94 -8.65 -17.94 -7.23
C GLY A 94 -8.97 -16.63 -7.94
N ALA A 95 -8.16 -16.17 -8.90
CA ALA A 95 -8.39 -14.90 -9.60
C ALA A 95 -9.41 -15.00 -10.76
N ARG A 96 -10.53 -15.71 -10.53
CA ARG A 96 -11.59 -15.96 -11.54
C ARG A 96 -12.33 -14.69 -11.99
N VAL A 97 -12.20 -13.62 -11.21
CA VAL A 97 -12.75 -12.29 -11.48
C VAL A 97 -12.15 -11.67 -12.75
N ILE A 98 -10.89 -12.01 -13.07
CA ILE A 98 -10.19 -11.43 -14.21
C ILE A 98 -10.75 -12.00 -15.52
N HIS A 99 -11.39 -11.15 -16.31
CA HIS A 99 -11.97 -11.55 -17.59
C HIS A 99 -10.90 -11.64 -18.69
N ILE A 100 -11.05 -12.62 -19.59
CA ILE A 100 -10.05 -12.89 -20.63
C ILE A 100 -9.80 -11.72 -21.58
N ARG A 101 -10.83 -10.90 -21.86
CA ARG A 101 -10.68 -9.73 -22.73
C ARG A 101 -9.79 -8.66 -22.09
N GLU A 102 -9.94 -8.42 -20.79
CA GLU A 102 -9.12 -7.44 -20.05
C GLU A 102 -7.68 -7.94 -19.99
N PHE A 103 -7.48 -9.22 -19.64
CA PHE A 103 -6.16 -9.81 -19.53
C PHE A 103 -5.40 -9.83 -20.87
N ARG A 104 -6.05 -10.26 -21.96
CA ARG A 104 -5.44 -10.25 -23.30
C ARG A 104 -5.07 -8.84 -23.74
N ARG A 105 -5.97 -7.88 -23.54
CA ARG A 105 -5.72 -6.49 -23.92
C ARG A 105 -4.51 -5.95 -23.19
N TRP A 106 -4.44 -6.16 -21.88
CA TRP A 106 -3.29 -5.79 -21.07
C TRP A 106 -1.99 -6.46 -21.53
N ARG A 107 -2.01 -7.76 -21.85
CA ARG A 107 -0.83 -8.48 -22.36
C ARG A 107 -0.32 -7.92 -23.69
N ASP A 108 -1.23 -7.52 -24.57
CA ASP A 108 -0.89 -6.96 -25.89
C ASP A 108 -0.43 -5.49 -25.81
N THR A 109 -1.06 -4.64 -24.97
CA THR A 109 -0.82 -3.17 -24.99
C THR A 109 -0.07 -2.63 -23.76
N GLY A 110 -0.06 -3.37 -22.66
CA GLY A 110 0.40 -2.91 -21.35
C GLY A 110 -0.60 -2.08 -20.55
N VAL A 111 -1.81 -1.84 -21.08
CA VAL A 111 -2.87 -1.07 -20.42
C VAL A 111 -3.87 -2.04 -19.78
N ALA A 112 -3.92 -2.06 -18.44
CA ALA A 112 -4.76 -3.00 -17.69
C ALA A 112 -6.20 -2.53 -17.49
N PHE A 113 -6.36 -1.26 -17.11
CA PHE A 113 -7.65 -0.66 -16.81
C PHE A 113 -7.89 0.48 -17.78
N GLU A 114 -8.91 0.34 -18.60
CA GLU A 114 -9.26 1.33 -19.59
C GLU A 114 -10.30 2.28 -19.05
N LEU A 115 -9.97 3.57 -19.09
CA LEU A 115 -10.96 4.61 -18.91
C LEU A 115 -11.83 4.69 -20.18
N ARG A 116 -13.06 5.17 -20.02
CA ARG A 116 -14.06 5.24 -21.09
C ARG A 116 -13.55 5.96 -22.36
N ASP A 117 -12.59 6.87 -22.21
CA ASP A 117 -11.93 7.55 -23.32
C ASP A 117 -10.61 6.87 -23.71
N SER A 118 -10.62 6.12 -24.81
CA SER A 118 -9.43 5.46 -25.36
C SER A 118 -8.31 6.43 -25.77
N SER A 119 -8.61 7.73 -25.91
CA SER A 119 -7.64 8.80 -26.22
C SER A 119 -6.86 9.30 -24.99
N ALA A 120 -7.20 8.84 -23.77
CA ALA A 120 -6.59 9.32 -22.54
C ALA A 120 -5.10 8.94 -22.36
N TYR A 121 -4.58 7.97 -23.12
CA TYR A 121 -3.24 7.40 -22.92
C TYR A 121 -2.17 7.95 -23.89
N HIS A 122 -2.04 9.28 -23.99
CA HIS A 122 -1.05 9.93 -24.85
C HIS A 122 0.31 10.18 -24.16
N VAL A 123 0.35 10.18 -22.82
CA VAL A 123 1.58 10.35 -22.04
C VAL A 123 2.01 9.00 -21.45
N PRO A 124 3.24 8.52 -21.73
CA PRO A 124 3.72 7.27 -21.17
C PRO A 124 4.05 7.41 -19.68
N ASN A 125 3.67 6.43 -18.87
CA ASN A 125 4.07 6.36 -17.47
C ASN A 125 5.54 5.91 -17.34
N ARG A 126 6.37 6.75 -16.72
CA ARG A 126 7.82 6.52 -16.56
C ARG A 126 8.20 5.89 -15.22
N THR A 127 7.28 5.72 -14.28
CA THR A 127 7.61 5.26 -12.90
C THR A 127 8.20 3.85 -12.83
N LEU A 128 8.07 3.05 -13.88
CA LEU A 128 8.67 1.71 -13.99
C LEU A 128 9.78 1.65 -15.05
N ALA A 129 10.24 2.81 -15.51
CA ALA A 129 11.36 2.94 -16.40
C ALA A 129 12.66 3.02 -15.60
N SER A 130 13.63 2.18 -15.96
CA SER A 130 14.96 2.22 -15.37
C SER A 130 16.02 2.01 -16.44
N GLY A 131 17.15 2.70 -16.28
CA GLY A 131 18.31 2.60 -17.14
C GLY A 131 19.20 1.44 -16.72
N ARG A 132 19.54 0.56 -17.66
CA ARG A 132 20.60 -0.44 -17.49
C ARG A 132 21.66 -0.23 -18.55
N LEU A 133 22.93 -0.38 -18.16
CA LEU A 133 24.01 -0.53 -19.13
C LEU A 133 23.82 -1.89 -19.80
N LEU A 134 23.36 -1.90 -21.04
CA LEU A 134 23.27 -3.08 -21.87
C LEU A 134 24.55 -3.20 -22.69
N SER A 135 25.14 -4.38 -22.75
CA SER A 135 26.25 -4.62 -23.67
C SER A 135 25.66 -4.91 -25.05
N HIS A 136 25.93 -4.05 -26.02
CA HIS A 136 25.56 -4.24 -27.41
C HIS A 136 26.84 -4.31 -28.25
N ARG A 137 27.07 -5.45 -28.93
CA ARG A 137 28.25 -5.67 -29.80
C ARG A 137 29.60 -5.39 -29.11
N GLY A 138 29.70 -5.66 -27.81
CA GLY A 138 30.92 -5.41 -27.02
C GLY A 138 30.99 -4.03 -26.36
N GLU A 139 30.14 -3.07 -26.75
CA GLU A 139 30.07 -1.74 -26.14
C GLU A 139 29.00 -1.67 -25.04
N ARG A 140 29.27 -0.95 -23.95
CA ARG A 140 28.27 -0.70 -22.90
C ARG A 140 27.43 0.52 -23.28
N VAL A 141 26.23 0.26 -23.79
CA VAL A 141 25.26 1.30 -24.13
C VAL A 141 24.30 1.48 -22.96
N ALA A 142 24.17 2.71 -22.46
CA ALA A 142 23.13 3.06 -21.50
C ALA A 142 21.77 3.02 -22.20
N ALA A 143 21.01 1.95 -21.95
CA ALA A 143 19.70 1.74 -22.55
C ALA A 143 18.63 1.71 -21.45
N ARG A 144 17.55 2.45 -21.67
CA ARG A 144 16.41 2.50 -20.75
C ARG A 144 15.35 1.51 -21.17
N GLY A 145 14.88 0.72 -20.20
CA GLY A 145 13.86 -0.30 -20.40
C GLY A 145 12.66 -0.09 -19.50
N TYR A 146 11.56 -0.77 -19.83
CA TYR A 146 10.41 -0.93 -18.94
C TYR A 146 10.59 -2.18 -18.07
N TRP A 147 10.39 -2.04 -16.77
CA TRP A 147 10.63 -3.08 -15.77
C TRP A 147 9.43 -3.41 -14.90
N GLY A 148 8.21 -3.00 -15.30
CA GLY A 148 6.99 -3.32 -14.56
C GLY A 148 6.64 -4.81 -14.59
N ASP A 149 5.44 -5.23 -14.26
CA ASP A 149 5.03 -6.62 -14.51
C ASP A 149 4.47 -6.79 -15.94
N ILE A 150 4.70 -7.94 -16.55
CA ILE A 150 4.06 -8.36 -17.81
C ILE A 150 3.35 -9.70 -17.67
N ALA A 151 3.54 -10.46 -16.60
CA ALA A 151 2.98 -11.81 -16.48
C ALA A 151 1.58 -11.81 -15.86
N THR A 152 1.39 -11.13 -14.73
CA THR A 152 0.15 -11.18 -13.93
C THR A 152 -0.66 -9.89 -13.97
N GLY A 153 0.02 -8.75 -14.02
CA GLY A 153 -0.57 -7.43 -14.13
C GLY A 153 -1.04 -6.88 -12.80
N PRO A 154 -1.54 -5.64 -12.81
CA PRO A 154 -2.01 -4.97 -11.59
C PRO A 154 -3.31 -5.59 -11.03
N PHE A 155 -3.93 -6.54 -11.75
CA PHE A 155 -5.13 -7.23 -11.32
C PHE A 155 -4.96 -7.92 -9.97
N VAL A 156 -3.82 -8.57 -9.73
CA VAL A 156 -3.56 -9.28 -8.47
C VAL A 156 -3.41 -8.31 -7.30
N ALA A 157 -2.97 -7.07 -7.55
CA ALA A 157 -2.76 -6.09 -6.50
C ALA A 157 -4.06 -5.43 -6.02
N PHE A 158 -5.00 -5.17 -6.94
CA PHE A 158 -6.17 -4.35 -6.63
C PHE A 158 -7.50 -4.87 -7.17
N GLY A 159 -7.50 -5.88 -8.04
CA GLY A 159 -8.65 -6.28 -8.83
C GLY A 159 -9.23 -7.66 -8.51
N ILE A 160 -8.72 -8.34 -7.49
CA ILE A 160 -9.15 -9.69 -7.09
C ILE A 160 -9.93 -9.74 -5.78
N GLU A 161 -9.65 -8.81 -4.87
CA GLU A 161 -10.21 -8.75 -3.51
C GLU A 161 -10.83 -7.37 -3.31
N ALA A 162 -11.90 -7.28 -2.52
CA ALA A 162 -12.54 -6.02 -2.14
C ALA A 162 -13.21 -6.20 -0.79
N ASP A 163 -13.22 -5.14 0.04
CA ASP A 163 -13.93 -5.15 1.32
C ASP A 163 -15.46 -5.20 1.13
N ASP A 164 -15.96 -4.64 0.02
CA ASP A 164 -17.36 -4.73 -0.38
C ASP A 164 -17.63 -6.06 -1.12
N GLU A 165 -18.21 -7.02 -0.41
CA GLU A 165 -18.58 -8.34 -0.95
C GLU A 165 -19.54 -8.26 -2.14
N SER A 166 -20.31 -7.17 -2.28
CA SER A 166 -21.24 -7.01 -3.40
C SER A 166 -20.51 -6.94 -4.75
N LEU A 167 -19.24 -6.50 -4.74
CA LEU A 167 -18.39 -6.44 -5.92
C LEU A 167 -17.85 -7.82 -6.32
N LEU A 168 -17.74 -8.76 -5.38
CA LEU A 168 -17.24 -10.11 -5.62
C LEU A 168 -18.35 -11.10 -5.99
N ARG A 169 -19.59 -10.62 -6.11
CA ARG A 169 -20.74 -11.45 -6.41
C ARG A 169 -20.64 -12.06 -7.82
N THR A 170 -21.04 -13.32 -7.91
CA THR A 170 -21.16 -14.06 -9.17
C THR A 170 -22.62 -14.30 -9.54
N SER A 171 -22.91 -14.31 -10.84
CA SER A 171 -24.20 -14.68 -11.43
C SER A 171 -23.95 -15.71 -12.52
N ASN A 172 -24.63 -16.86 -12.47
CA ASN A 172 -24.43 -17.98 -13.39
C ASN A 172 -22.96 -18.44 -13.51
N GLY A 173 -22.22 -18.40 -12.38
CA GLY A 173 -20.80 -18.77 -12.34
C GLY A 173 -19.85 -17.76 -13.00
N GLN A 174 -20.35 -16.59 -13.43
CA GLN A 174 -19.55 -15.49 -13.95
C GLN A 174 -19.52 -14.32 -12.96
N PRO A 175 -18.36 -13.64 -12.79
CA PRO A 175 -18.28 -12.40 -12.01
C PRO A 175 -19.23 -11.34 -12.58
N ILE A 176 -20.00 -10.69 -11.71
CA ILE A 176 -20.88 -9.58 -12.12
C ILE A 176 -20.06 -8.33 -12.43
N LYS A 177 -19.00 -8.11 -11.64
CA LYS A 177 -18.09 -6.98 -11.77
C LYS A 177 -16.77 -7.40 -12.37
N THR A 178 -16.18 -6.52 -13.18
CA THR A 178 -14.86 -6.76 -13.76
C THR A 178 -13.75 -6.39 -12.78
N ALA A 179 -12.56 -6.94 -13.00
CA ALA A 179 -11.39 -6.61 -12.19
C ALA A 179 -11.05 -5.11 -12.24
N GLY A 180 -11.42 -4.43 -13.34
CA GLY A 180 -11.30 -2.98 -13.47
C GLY A 180 -12.26 -2.21 -12.56
N GLU A 181 -13.51 -2.61 -12.45
CA GLU A 181 -14.49 -1.98 -11.54
C GLU A 181 -14.11 -2.17 -10.07
N ILE A 182 -13.64 -3.37 -9.71
CA ILE A 182 -13.15 -3.67 -8.37
C ILE A 182 -11.91 -2.82 -8.05
N THR A 183 -10.95 -2.76 -8.97
CA THR A 183 -9.76 -1.91 -8.80
C THR A 183 -10.13 -0.45 -8.64
N GLN A 184 -11.07 0.06 -9.43
CA GLN A 184 -11.53 1.44 -9.32
C GLN A 184 -12.11 1.72 -7.93
N HIS A 185 -12.94 0.81 -7.39
CA HIS A 185 -13.49 0.94 -6.05
C HIS A 185 -12.39 0.96 -4.98
N ASN A 186 -11.52 -0.07 -4.98
CA ASN A 186 -10.46 -0.23 -3.99
C ASN A 186 -9.48 0.95 -3.97
N VAL A 187 -9.04 1.41 -5.14
CA VAL A 187 -8.14 2.56 -5.25
C VAL A 187 -8.84 3.84 -4.79
N THR A 188 -10.14 3.99 -5.06
CA THR A 188 -10.92 5.14 -4.58
C THR A 188 -11.04 5.13 -3.06
N GLU A 189 -11.34 3.98 -2.44
CA GLU A 189 -11.41 3.85 -0.98
C GLU A 189 -10.04 4.09 -0.33
N LEU A 190 -8.95 3.60 -0.95
CA LEU A 190 -7.60 3.91 -0.49
C LEU A 190 -7.33 5.42 -0.47
N PHE A 191 -7.69 6.14 -1.54
CA PHE A 191 -7.54 7.60 -1.56
C PHE A 191 -8.45 8.31 -0.57
N ARG A 192 -9.68 7.81 -0.34
CA ARG A 192 -10.58 8.33 0.70
C ARG A 192 -9.96 8.17 2.09
N ALA A 193 -9.43 7.00 2.41
CA ALA A 193 -8.75 6.74 3.69
C ALA A 193 -7.54 7.66 3.88
N LEU A 194 -6.70 7.84 2.84
CA LEU A 194 -5.55 8.72 2.88
C LEU A 194 -5.93 10.19 3.11
N THR A 195 -6.97 10.68 2.44
CA THR A 195 -7.45 12.06 2.62
C THR A 195 -8.10 12.29 3.99
N ALA A 196 -8.76 11.27 4.55
CA ALA A 196 -9.30 11.31 5.91
C ALA A 196 -8.18 11.35 6.97
N TRP A 197 -7.08 10.62 6.75
CA TRP A 197 -5.92 10.61 7.66
C TRP A 197 -5.20 11.98 7.70
N GLY A 198 -5.20 12.73 6.60
CA GLY A 198 -4.65 14.09 6.54
C GLY A 198 -5.42 15.14 7.34
N ARG A 199 -6.61 14.82 7.89
CA ARG A 199 -7.36 15.71 8.77
C ARG A 199 -6.97 15.45 10.22
N PRO A 200 -6.57 16.49 11.01
CA PRO A 200 -6.42 16.32 12.45
C PRO A 200 -7.74 15.76 12.99
N ARG A 201 -7.68 14.63 13.69
CA ARG A 201 -8.83 14.11 14.43
C ARG A 201 -9.22 15.20 15.43
N ALA A 202 -10.25 15.99 15.12
CA ALA A 202 -10.96 16.72 16.14
C ALA A 202 -11.37 15.67 17.17
N SER A 203 -10.87 15.81 18.38
CA SER A 203 -11.12 14.94 19.52
C SER A 203 -12.60 14.56 19.54
N GLN A 204 -12.92 13.33 19.13
CA GLN A 204 -14.23 12.75 19.34
C GLN A 204 -14.40 12.68 20.85
N GLY A 205 -15.21 13.61 21.38
CA GLY A 205 -15.64 13.58 22.77
C GLY A 205 -16.25 12.21 23.05
N TYR A 206 -15.75 11.56 24.09
CA TYR A 206 -16.39 10.40 24.68
C TYR A 206 -17.87 10.73 24.93
N PRO A 207 -18.82 9.89 24.48
CA PRO A 207 -20.19 10.01 24.94
C PRO A 207 -20.19 9.68 26.43
N MET A 208 -20.33 10.69 27.30
CA MET A 208 -20.71 10.44 28.69
C MET A 208 -22.14 9.91 28.66
N GLU A 209 -22.26 8.59 28.71
CA GLU A 209 -23.53 7.93 28.97
C GLU A 209 -24.10 8.48 30.29
N VAL A 210 -25.34 8.95 30.19
CA VAL A 210 -26.13 9.46 31.28
C VAL A 210 -26.43 8.31 32.25
N LEU A 211 -25.62 8.17 33.31
CA LEU A 211 -25.99 7.35 34.46
C LEU A 211 -27.04 8.10 35.28
N ARG A 212 -28.31 7.83 34.96
CA ARG A 212 -29.45 8.11 35.84
C ARG A 212 -29.37 7.21 37.08
N GLU A 213 -29.31 7.89 38.23
CA GLU A 213 -29.92 7.56 39.53
C GLU A 213 -29.79 6.15 40.10
N ARG A 214 -29.08 6.04 41.22
CA ARG A 214 -29.59 5.54 42.52
C ARG A 214 -28.47 5.55 43.55
N ASP A 215 -28.54 6.45 44.52
CA ASP A 215 -28.77 6.11 45.93
C ASP A 215 -28.54 7.34 46.81
N GLY A 216 -29.52 7.63 47.65
CA GLY A 216 -29.45 8.73 48.60
C GLY A 216 -28.60 8.36 49.81
N THR A 217 -27.73 9.27 50.24
CA THR A 217 -27.48 9.51 51.67
C THR A 217 -26.83 10.88 51.86
N ARG A 218 -27.24 11.57 52.92
CA ARG A 218 -26.90 12.95 53.35
C ARG A 218 -25.41 13.30 53.23
N GLU A 219 -25.12 14.52 52.77
CA GLU A 219 -23.83 15.18 53.04
C GLU A 219 -23.65 15.43 54.55
N PRO A 220 -22.45 15.22 55.10
CA PRO A 220 -22.03 15.89 56.33
C PRO A 220 -21.35 17.23 55.99
N ASP A 221 -21.65 18.25 56.80
CA ASP A 221 -21.11 19.62 56.67
C ASP A 221 -19.57 19.66 56.68
N PRO A 222 -18.93 20.63 55.99
CA PRO A 222 -17.48 20.77 55.97
C PRO A 222 -16.97 21.39 57.28
N PRO A 223 -15.88 20.88 57.89
CA PRO A 223 -15.22 21.58 58.97
C PRO A 223 -14.30 22.69 58.42
N SER A 224 -14.31 23.78 59.18
CA SER A 224 -13.77 25.11 58.94
C SER A 224 -12.27 25.18 58.67
N GLN A 225 -11.89 26.18 57.88
CA GLN A 225 -10.52 26.68 57.75
C GLN A 225 -10.02 27.20 59.10
N ASP A 226 -8.80 26.84 59.51
CA ASP A 226 -7.83 27.83 59.98
C ASP A 226 -6.42 27.27 60.27
N LEU A 227 -5.44 28.08 59.85
CA LEU A 227 -4.15 28.36 60.49
C LEU A 227 -3.01 27.32 60.41
N LEU A 228 -2.12 27.60 59.43
CA LEU A 228 -0.69 27.94 59.56
C LEU A 228 0.16 27.27 60.66
N GLN A 229 1.41 26.96 60.23
CA GLN A 229 2.59 26.54 61.00
C GLN A 229 2.66 25.01 61.18
N GLY A 230 3.72 24.28 60.87
CA GLY A 230 5.08 24.57 60.44
C GLY A 230 5.88 23.26 60.55
N THR A 231 7.09 23.26 60.00
CA THR A 231 8.22 22.43 60.44
C THR A 231 8.28 20.96 59.95
N VAL A 232 9.23 20.71 59.06
CA VAL A 232 9.82 19.38 58.79
C VAL A 232 10.85 19.07 59.90
N PRO A 233 10.99 17.82 60.38
CA PRO A 233 12.36 17.30 60.43
C PRO A 233 12.54 15.82 60.07
N ALA A 234 13.80 15.58 59.71
CA ALA A 234 14.45 14.39 59.21
C ALA A 234 14.63 13.25 60.22
N SER A 235 14.47 12.00 59.75
CA SER A 235 15.31 10.82 60.04
C SER A 235 14.67 9.66 59.22
N LEU A 236 15.32 8.83 58.40
CA LEU A 236 16.57 8.07 58.54
C LEU A 236 17.03 7.60 57.13
N ARG A 237 18.35 7.72 56.88
CA ARG A 237 19.29 6.67 56.39
C ARG A 237 18.79 5.72 55.29
N GLY A 238 19.47 5.47 54.18
CA GLY A 238 20.85 5.75 53.80
C GLY A 238 21.23 4.88 52.59
N LEU A 239 22.06 5.45 51.72
CA LEU A 239 23.09 4.85 50.86
C LEU A 239 22.91 3.38 50.42
N TRP A 240 22.66 3.20 49.12
CA TRP A 240 23.46 2.30 48.31
C TRP A 240 24.03 3.07 47.12
N VAL A 241 25.28 2.73 46.85
CA VAL A 241 26.28 3.24 45.90
C VAL A 241 25.82 3.11 44.45
#